data_AF-A0A7V2NJH7-F1
#
_entry.id   AF-A0A7V2NJH7-F1
#
_cell.length_a   1.000
_cell.length_b   1.000
_cell.length_c   1.000
_cell.angle_alpha   90.00
_cell.angle_beta   90.00
_cell.angle_gamma   90.00
#
_symmetry.space_group_name_H-M   'P 1'
#
loop_
_entity.id
_entity.type
_entity.pdbx_description
1 polymer ?
#
loop_
_entity_poly.entity_id
_entity_poly.type
_entity_poly.pdbx_seq_one_letter_code
_entity_poly.pdbx_strand_id
1 'polypeptide(L)' 'MERSRFLTVKQVVAEGLYPNEGGLRWLVFNSRKNGIGKAIRRVGSRVLIDELEFHRWMAKQAEEQNHES' A
#
# COMPACT_ATOMS: atom_id res chain seq x y z
N MET A 1 -20.90 1.29 1.92
CA MET A 1 -19.51 0.80 1.98
C MET A 1 -18.93 0.91 0.59
N GLU A 2 -17.88 1.70 0.41
CA GLU A 2 -17.14 1.76 -0.85
C GLU A 2 -16.47 0.40 -1.08
N ARG A 3 -16.63 -0.19 -2.27
CA ARG A 3 -16.00 -1.48 -2.59
C ARG A 3 -14.58 -1.23 -3.05
N SER A 4 -13.61 -1.78 -2.33
CA SER A 4 -12.20 -1.74 -2.71
C SER A 4 -11.75 -3.12 -3.22
N ARG A 5 -10.89 -3.16 -4.24
CA ARG A 5 -10.26 -4.41 -4.68
C ARG A 5 -9.16 -4.76 -3.67
N PHE A 6 -9.06 -6.05 -3.35
CA PHE A 6 -7.96 -6.59 -2.56
C PHE A 6 -6.97 -7.28 -3.49
N LEU A 7 -5.81 -6.64 -3.67
CA LEU A 7 -4.79 -7.07 -4.60
C LEU A 7 -3.64 -7.75 -3.84
N THR A 8 -3.09 -8.81 -4.39
CA THR A 8 -1.81 -9.34 -3.92
C THR A 8 -0.67 -8.40 -4.30
N VAL A 9 0.47 -8.51 -3.63
CA VAL A 9 1.71 -7.77 -3.98
C VAL A 9 2.01 -7.87 -5.49
N LYS A 10 1.87 -9.06 -6.09
CA LYS A 10 2.11 -9.26 -7.52
C LYS A 10 1.10 -8.53 -8.41
N GLN A 11 -0.17 -8.49 -8.01
CA GLN A 11 -1.21 -7.79 -8.76
C GLN A 11 -1.03 -6.28 -8.69
N VAL A 12 -0.67 -5.71 -7.54
CA VAL A 12 -0.35 -4.27 -7.41
C VAL A 12 0.76 -3.88 -8.38
N VAL A 13 1.82 -4.68 -8.46
CA VAL A 13 2.93 -4.44 -9.40
C VAL A 13 2.49 -4.62 -10.86
N ALA A 14 1.65 -5.61 -11.16
CA ALA A 14 1.15 -5.84 -12.52
C ALA A 14 0.20 -4.72 -13.00
N GLU A 15 -0.54 -4.07 -12.11
CA GLU A 15 -1.38 -2.91 -12.41
C GLU A 15 -0.54 -1.62 -12.60
N GLY A 16 0.79 -1.69 -12.41
CA GLY A 16 1.68 -0.54 -12.57
C GLY A 16 1.61 0.46 -11.41
N LEU A 17 1.03 0.07 -10.27
CA LEU A 17 1.00 0.90 -9.08
C LEU A 17 2.40 0.97 -8.46
N TYR A 18 2.81 2.17 -8.05
CA TYR A 18 4.02 2.37 -7.25
C TYR A 18 3.90 1.64 -5.90
N PRO A 19 4.98 1.08 -5.32
CA PRO A 19 6.32 0.86 -5.87
C PRO A 19 6.49 -0.51 -6.54
N ASN A 20 7.70 -0.78 -7.05
CA ASN A 20 8.08 -2.12 -7.52
C ASN A 20 7.96 -3.20 -6.42
N GLU A 21 8.01 -4.48 -6.81
CA GLU A 21 7.78 -5.61 -5.88
C GLU A 21 8.68 -5.57 -4.64
N GLY A 22 9.96 -5.24 -4.79
CA GLY A 22 10.90 -5.15 -3.67
C GLY A 22 10.55 -4.03 -2.69
N GLY A 23 10.26 -2.84 -3.22
CA GLY A 23 9.78 -1.71 -2.42
C GLY A 23 8.47 -2.02 -1.71
N LEU A 24 7.54 -2.70 -2.39
CA LEU A 24 6.24 -3.04 -1.80
C LEU A 24 6.39 -4.06 -0.66
N ARG A 25 7.27 -5.05 -0.81
CA ARG A 25 7.62 -5.98 0.28
C ARG A 25 8.24 -5.26 1.46
N TRP A 26 9.13 -4.31 1.22
CA TRP A 26 9.71 -3.48 2.27
C TRP A 26 8.64 -2.65 3.00
N LEU A 27 7.70 -2.05 2.27
CA LEU A 27 6.59 -1.29 2.85
C LEU A 27 5.69 -2.16 3.71
N VAL A 28 5.32 -3.36 3.21
CA VAL A 28 4.52 -4.33 3.96
C VAL A 28 5.22 -4.77 5.25
N PHE A 29 6.53 -5.05 5.18
CA PHE A 29 7.34 -5.43 6.32
C PHE A 29 7.42 -4.29 7.36
N ASN A 30 7.60 -3.06 6.90
CA ASN A 30 7.69 -1.86 7.75
C ASN A 30 6.33 -1.19 8.02
N SER A 31 5.22 -1.91 7.84
CA SER A 31 3.87 -1.35 7.88
C SER A 31 3.47 -0.65 9.19
N ARG A 32 4.15 -0.99 10.29
CA ARG A 32 3.99 -0.34 11.60
C ARG A 32 4.63 1.05 11.68
N LYS A 33 5.60 1.34 10.82
CA LYS A 33 6.41 2.58 10.85
C LYS A 33 6.02 3.57 9.76
N ASN A 34 5.67 3.09 8.57
CA ASN A 34 5.38 3.94 7.41
C ASN A 34 3.88 4.29 7.24
N GLY A 35 3.01 3.81 8.12
CA GLY A 35 1.57 4.12 8.08
C GLY A 35 0.74 3.37 7.03
N ILE A 36 1.33 2.52 6.19
CA ILE A 36 0.59 1.73 5.18
C ILE A 36 -0.31 0.66 5.81
N GLY A 37 -0.17 0.38 7.11
CA GLY A 37 -0.87 -0.71 7.80
C GLY A 37 -2.39 -0.72 7.61
N LYS A 38 -3.02 0.44 7.38
CA LYS A 38 -4.45 0.53 7.08
C LYS A 38 -4.84 -0.15 5.77
N ALA A 39 -3.97 -0.12 4.76
CA ALA A 39 -4.15 -0.77 3.47
C ALA A 39 -3.80 -2.27 3.48
N ILE A 40 -3.07 -2.75 4.50
CA ILE A 40 -2.64 -4.15 4.56
C ILE A 40 -3.72 -5.03 5.20
N ARG A 41 -4.08 -6.12 4.51
CA ARG A 41 -4.94 -7.18 5.03
C ARG A 41 -4.21 -8.51 4.97
N ARG A 42 -4.03 -9.14 6.13
CA ARG A 42 -3.40 -10.46 6.25
C ARG A 42 -4.49 -11.50 6.36
N VAL A 43 -4.54 -12.42 5.40
CA VAL A 43 -5.52 -13.51 5.36
C VAL A 43 -4.74 -14.82 5.21
N GLY A 44 -4.62 -15.56 6.31
CA GLY A 44 -3.74 -16.73 6.39
C GLY A 44 -2.29 -16.38 6.07
N SER A 45 -1.71 -17.07 5.08
CA SER A 45 -0.34 -16.84 4.61
C SER A 45 -0.21 -15.74 3.56
N ARG A 46 -1.33 -15.12 3.14
CA ARG A 46 -1.34 -14.12 2.07
C ARG A 46 -1.42 -12.70 2.62
N VAL A 47 -0.69 -11.80 1.96
CA VAL A 47 -0.82 -10.36 2.14
C VAL A 47 -1.61 -9.80 0.97
N LEU A 48 -2.72 -9.15 1.31
CA LEU A 48 -3.55 -8.41 0.39
C LEU A 48 -3.42 -6.91 0.70
N ILE A 49 -3.56 -6.10 -0.34
CA ILE A 49 -3.51 -4.65 -0.31
C ILE A 49 -4.89 -4.17 -0.73
N ASP A 50 -5.52 -3.43 0.17
CA ASP A 50 -6.72 -2.66 -0.10
C ASP A 50 -6.34 -1.47 -0.98
N GLU A 51 -6.77 -1.50 -2.24
CA GLU A 51 -6.38 -0.52 -3.26
C GLU A 51 -6.77 0.91 -2.86
N LEU A 52 -7.99 1.10 -2.36
CA LEU A 52 -8.50 2.40 -1.96
C LEU A 52 -7.70 2.99 -0.79
N GLU A 53 -7.47 2.21 0.27
CA GLU A 53 -6.66 2.64 1.40
C GLU A 53 -5.19 2.87 1.00
N PHE A 54 -4.69 2.09 0.03
CA PHE A 54 -3.36 2.27 -0.52
C PHE A 54 -3.23 3.61 -1.26
N HIS A 55 -4.22 3.97 -2.08
CA HIS A 55 -4.26 5.28 -2.76
C HIS A 55 -4.34 6.44 -1.76
N ARG A 56 -5.18 6.31 -0.72
CA ARG A 56 -5.26 7.31 0.37
C ARG A 56 -3.92 7.49 1.08
N TRP A 57 -3.22 6.39 1.35
CA TRP A 57 -1.89 6.44 1.94
C TRP A 57 -0.89 7.13 1.00
N MET A 58 -0.87 6.79 -0.29
CA MET A 58 0.02 7.45 -1.26
C MET A 58 -0.21 8.96 -1.34
N ALA A 59 -1.48 9.40 -1.38
CA ALA A 59 -1.83 10.82 -1.40
C ALA A 59 -1.25 11.54 -0.16
N LYS A 60 -1.41 10.94 1.03
CA LYS A 60 -0.86 11.47 2.28
C LYS A 60 0.67 11.56 2.26
N GLN A 61 1.35 10.56 1.72
CA GLN A 61 2.81 10.57 1.61
C GLN A 61 3.32 11.65 0.62
N ALA A 62 2.56 11.94 -0.43
CA ALA A 62 2.88 13.02 -1.36
C ALA A 62 2.69 14.41 -0.72
N GLU A 63 1.65 14.58 0.10
CA GLU A 63 1.41 15.82 0.85
C GLU A 63 2.50 16.08 1.91
N GLU A 64 2.90 15.04 2.65
CA GLU A 64 3.97 15.13 3.67
C GLU A 64 5.31 15.54 3.05
N GLN A 65 5.65 15.03 1.86
CA GLN A 65 6.89 15.42 1.16
C GLN A 65 6.87 16.87 0.64
N ASN A 66 5.69 17.41 0.32
CA ASN A 66 5.56 18.78 -0.18
C ASN A 66 5.59 19.84 0.95
N HIS A 67 5.41 19.46 2.22
CA HIS A 67 5.45 20.38 3.37
C HIS A 67 6.84 20.53 4.01
N GLU A 68 7.81 19.71 3.60
CA GLU A 68 9.22 19.77 4.06
C GLU A 68 10.17 20.37 3.00
N SER A 69 9.63 20.93 1.91
CA SER A 69 10.40 21.62 0.85
C SER A 69 10.31 23.14 0.93
#